data_AF-A0A382PJJ9-F1
#
_entry.id   AF-A0A382PJJ9-F1
#
_cell.length_a   1.000
_cell.length_b   1.000
_cell.length_c   1.000
_cell.angle_alpha   90.00
_cell.angle_beta   90.00
_cell.angle_gamma   90.00
#
_symmetry.space_group_name_H-M   'P 1'
#
loop_
_entity.id
_entity.type
_entity.pdbx_description
1 polymer ?
#
loop_
_entity_poly.entity_id
_entity_poly.type
_entity_poly.pdbx_seq_one_letter_code
_entity_poly.pdbx_strand_id
1 'polypeptide(L)'
;MAVLSALGRFSHARLCAILAFPLVVATNIAMAHTGSVSFSRPLSGIVVDGDLSDWPEGLVSYPVNFPGIWADAPSDSADHEAWFRVGHNVEENAIYVAVEVRDESIVIDSTDTWNSQDGVEVFIELSHGDLPNTQIAVRGINVPDF
;
A
#
# COMPACT_ATOMS: atom_id res chain seq x y z
N MET A 1 1.94 36.89 -59.93
CA MET A 1 1.72 37.59 -58.64
C MET A 1 1.81 36.53 -57.55
N ALA A 2 2.84 36.59 -56.72
CA ALA A 2 3.36 35.48 -55.94
C ALA A 2 2.44 35.11 -54.76
N VAL A 3 2.14 33.81 -54.61
CA VAL A 3 1.56 33.24 -53.39
C VAL A 3 2.71 32.76 -52.52
N LEU A 4 2.90 33.41 -51.37
CA LEU A 4 3.91 33.12 -50.35
C LEU A 4 3.81 31.66 -49.87
N SER A 5 4.85 30.85 -50.10
CA SER A 5 5.06 29.58 -49.40
C SER A 5 5.84 29.83 -48.10
N ALA A 6 5.14 30.28 -47.06
CA ALA A 6 5.72 30.45 -45.73
C ALA A 6 5.68 29.12 -44.94
N LEU A 7 6.34 28.07 -45.44
CA LEU A 7 6.66 26.89 -44.62
C LEU A 7 8.10 27.07 -44.11
N GLY A 8 8.20 27.77 -42.99
CA GLY A 8 9.47 28.00 -42.30
C GLY A 8 10.14 26.68 -41.96
N ARG A 9 11.37 26.47 -42.44
CA ARG A 9 12.22 25.34 -42.04
C ARG A 9 12.50 25.50 -40.54
N PHE A 10 11.85 24.72 -39.69
CA PHE A 10 12.20 24.69 -38.27
C PHE A 10 13.64 24.18 -38.15
N SER A 11 14.53 24.99 -37.56
CA SER A 11 15.86 24.50 -37.23
C SER A 11 15.72 23.37 -36.20
N HIS A 12 16.62 22.37 -36.25
CA HIS A 12 16.64 21.28 -35.27
C HIS A 12 16.54 21.78 -33.82
N ALA A 13 17.16 22.93 -33.53
CA ALA A 13 17.06 23.61 -32.23
C ALA A 13 15.63 24.04 -31.85
N ARG A 14 14.82 24.52 -32.81
CA ARG A 14 13.42 24.89 -32.57
C ARG A 14 12.55 23.66 -32.38
N LEU A 15 12.82 22.58 -33.12
CA LEU A 15 12.10 21.31 -32.94
C LEU A 15 12.42 20.69 -31.57
N CYS A 16 13.69 20.70 -31.15
CA CYS A 16 14.09 20.27 -29.81
C CYS A 16 13.46 21.11 -28.70
N ALA A 17 13.37 22.43 -28.87
CA ALA A 17 12.71 23.31 -27.88
C ALA A 17 11.20 23.03 -27.78
N ILE A 18 10.54 22.78 -28.92
CA ILE A 18 9.11 22.44 -28.97
C ILE A 18 8.84 21.06 -28.34
N LEU A 19 9.76 20.09 -28.47
CA LEU A 19 9.64 18.77 -27.84
C LEU A 19 10.04 18.76 -26.35
N ALA A 20 10.97 19.63 -25.95
CA ALA A 20 11.38 19.76 -24.55
C ALA A 20 10.28 20.39 -23.68
N PHE A 21 9.49 21.32 -24.23
CA PHE A 21 8.41 21.99 -23.51
C PHE A 21 7.33 21.02 -22.96
N PRO A 22 6.74 20.09 -23.75
CA PRO A 22 5.79 19.12 -23.22
C PRO A 22 6.45 18.11 -22.27
N LEU A 23 7.74 17.79 -22.42
CA LEU A 23 8.45 16.92 -21.47
C LEU A 23 8.63 17.56 -20.09
N VAL A 24 8.85 18.88 -20.04
CA VAL A 24 8.97 19.62 -18.77
C VAL A 24 7.60 19.88 -18.15
N VAL A 25 6.58 20.20 -18.96
CA VAL A 25 5.22 20.51 -18.49
C VAL A 25 4.43 19.24 -18.13
N ALA A 26 4.72 18.08 -18.75
CA ALA A 26 4.08 16.79 -18.44
C ALA A 26 4.83 15.98 -17.38
N THR A 27 5.56 16.64 -16.48
CA THR A 27 6.08 15.98 -15.29
C THR A 27 4.92 15.71 -14.35
N ASN A 28 4.30 14.53 -14.47
CA ASN A 28 3.46 14.02 -13.41
C ASN A 28 4.33 13.90 -12.16
N ILE A 29 3.95 14.60 -11.09
CA ILE A 29 4.56 14.39 -9.79
C ILE A 29 4.30 12.92 -9.45
N ALA A 30 5.34 12.09 -9.51
CA ALA A 30 5.28 10.72 -9.03
C ALA A 30 5.16 10.79 -7.51
N MET A 31 3.92 10.81 -7.01
CA MET A 31 3.66 10.65 -5.59
C MET A 31 3.79 9.17 -5.26
N ALA A 32 4.97 8.75 -4.81
CA ALA A 32 5.20 7.37 -4.37
C ALA A 32 4.46 7.03 -3.06
N HIS A 33 4.03 8.04 -2.32
CA HIS A 33 3.31 7.92 -1.05
C HIS A 33 1.93 8.57 -1.12
N THR A 34 0.94 7.97 -0.47
CA THR A 34 -0.41 8.55 -0.32
C THR A 34 -0.46 9.72 0.66
N GLY A 35 0.66 10.00 1.37
CA GLY A 35 0.73 11.02 2.43
C GLY A 35 -0.09 10.66 3.68
N SER A 36 -0.67 9.45 3.74
CA SER A 36 -1.46 8.98 4.87
C SER A 36 -0.56 8.64 6.04
N VAL A 37 -0.95 9.08 7.23
CA VAL A 37 -0.21 8.85 8.48
C VAL A 37 -1.18 8.32 9.54
N SER A 38 -0.77 7.25 10.21
CA SER A 38 -1.44 6.67 11.38
C SER A 38 -0.54 6.80 12.61
N PHE A 39 -1.15 6.89 13.79
CA PHE A 39 -0.41 6.99 15.05
C PHE A 39 -0.74 5.79 15.94
N SER A 40 0.30 5.11 16.43
CA SER A 40 0.12 4.07 17.44
C SER A 40 -0.20 4.67 18.81
N ARG A 41 -0.99 3.95 19.60
CA ARG A 41 -1.29 4.31 21.00
C ARG A 41 -0.66 3.30 21.96
N PRO A 42 -0.31 3.70 23.19
CA PRO A 42 0.07 2.76 24.23
C PRO A 42 -1.05 1.74 24.48
N LEU A 43 -0.70 0.45 24.50
CA LEU A 43 -1.58 -0.67 24.80
C LEU A 43 -0.97 -1.52 25.93
N SER A 44 -1.82 -2.32 26.57
CA SER A 44 -1.43 -3.26 27.63
C SER A 44 -2.41 -4.42 27.65
N GLY A 45 -1.93 -5.64 27.89
CA GLY A 45 -2.79 -6.81 28.03
C GLY A 45 -3.38 -7.33 26.72
N ILE A 46 -2.70 -7.06 25.60
CA ILE A 46 -3.10 -7.57 24.28
C ILE A 46 -2.64 -9.03 24.15
N VAL A 47 -3.55 -9.91 23.75
CA VAL A 47 -3.31 -11.30 23.40
C VAL A 47 -3.37 -11.41 21.88
N VAL A 48 -2.34 -12.02 21.27
CA VAL A 48 -2.31 -12.22 19.81
C VAL A 48 -2.99 -13.55 19.50
N ASP A 49 -4.32 -13.58 19.45
CA ASP A 49 -5.11 -14.78 19.16
C ASP A 49 -6.14 -14.61 18.02
N GLY A 50 -6.23 -13.40 17.46
CA GLY A 50 -7.16 -13.07 16.39
C GLY A 50 -8.54 -12.61 16.89
N ASP A 51 -8.83 -12.70 18.19
CA ASP A 51 -9.91 -11.95 18.80
C ASP A 51 -9.44 -10.50 19.03
N LEU A 52 -10.33 -9.53 18.78
CA LEU A 52 -10.04 -8.12 18.95
C LEU A 52 -10.77 -7.52 20.17
N SER A 53 -11.37 -8.37 21.01
CA SER A 53 -12.14 -7.96 22.19
C SER A 53 -11.31 -7.29 23.29
N ASP A 54 -10.00 -7.53 23.30
CA ASP A 54 -9.02 -6.91 24.18
C ASP A 54 -8.53 -5.53 23.68
N TRP A 55 -8.85 -5.14 22.44
CA TRP A 55 -8.56 -3.82 21.90
C TRP A 55 -9.52 -2.75 22.46
N PRO A 56 -9.03 -1.56 22.85
CA PRO A 56 -9.92 -0.49 23.36
C PRO A 56 -10.96 -0.02 22.32
N GLU A 57 -12.23 0.10 22.73
CA GLU A 57 -13.39 0.47 21.88
C GLU A 57 -13.29 1.86 21.19
N GLY A 58 -12.27 2.66 21.48
CA GLY A 58 -12.04 3.98 20.87
C GLY A 58 -10.81 4.07 19.96
N LEU A 59 -10.12 2.96 19.70
CA LEU A 59 -8.93 2.98 18.87
C LEU A 59 -9.30 3.21 17.39
N VAL A 60 -8.58 4.11 16.73
CA VAL A 60 -8.85 4.44 15.32
C VAL A 60 -8.51 3.24 14.45
N SER A 61 -9.49 2.84 13.63
CA SER A 61 -9.30 1.88 12.54
C SER A 61 -8.97 2.63 11.25
N TYR A 62 -7.88 2.25 10.60
CA TYR A 62 -7.36 2.90 9.40
C TYR A 62 -7.61 2.00 8.18
N PRO A 63 -8.21 2.52 7.09
CA PRO A 63 -8.44 1.72 5.89
C PRO A 63 -7.12 1.34 5.21
N VAL A 64 -7.02 0.09 4.75
CA VAL A 64 -5.97 -0.39 3.85
C VAL A 64 -6.47 -0.19 2.42
N ASN A 65 -5.86 0.74 1.69
CA ASN A 65 -6.27 1.03 0.32
C ASN A 65 -5.62 0.04 -0.65
N PHE A 66 -6.44 -0.58 -1.49
CA PHE A 66 -5.95 -1.35 -2.64
C PHE A 66 -5.50 -0.38 -3.75
N PRO A 67 -4.24 -0.44 -4.21
CA PRO A 67 -3.75 0.55 -5.17
C PRO A 67 -4.24 0.31 -6.62
N GLY A 68 -5.03 -0.73 -6.88
CA GLY A 68 -5.72 -0.94 -8.17
C GLY A 68 -4.79 -1.23 -9.35
N ILE A 69 -3.53 -1.58 -9.10
CA ILE A 69 -2.48 -1.67 -10.13
C ILE A 69 -2.47 -3.03 -10.85
N TRP A 70 -3.22 -4.00 -10.34
CA TRP A 70 -3.24 -5.37 -10.85
C TRP A 70 -4.50 -5.66 -11.66
N ALA A 71 -4.38 -6.59 -12.61
CA ALA A 71 -5.47 -6.97 -13.51
C ALA A 71 -6.71 -7.50 -12.77
N ASP A 72 -6.49 -8.07 -11.58
CA ASP A 72 -7.49 -8.64 -10.69
C ASP A 72 -7.75 -7.70 -9.50
N ALA A 73 -7.94 -6.41 -9.78
CA ALA A 73 -8.33 -5.47 -8.73
C ALA A 73 -9.74 -5.78 -8.21
N PRO A 74 -10.01 -5.59 -6.91
CA PRO A 74 -11.34 -5.78 -6.34
C PRO A 74 -12.39 -4.98 -7.11
N SER A 75 -13.45 -5.67 -7.52
CA SER A 75 -14.54 -5.12 -8.32
C SER A 75 -15.47 -4.22 -7.50
N ASP A 76 -15.65 -4.52 -6.22
CA ASP A 76 -16.42 -3.71 -5.27
C ASP A 76 -15.99 -3.94 -3.79
N SER A 77 -16.75 -3.39 -2.85
CA SER A 77 -16.53 -3.53 -1.41
C SER A 77 -16.83 -4.92 -0.85
N ALA A 78 -17.60 -5.74 -1.56
CA ALA A 78 -17.78 -7.14 -1.19
C ALA A 78 -16.53 -7.94 -1.58
N ASP A 79 -15.93 -7.59 -2.73
CA ASP A 79 -14.70 -8.17 -3.27
C ASP A 79 -13.50 -8.02 -2.30
N HIS A 80 -13.29 -6.81 -1.77
CA HIS A 80 -12.26 -6.60 -0.76
C HIS A 80 -12.44 -5.31 0.04
N GLU A 81 -12.44 -5.41 1.37
CA GLU A 81 -12.21 -4.28 2.26
C GLU A 81 -11.30 -4.69 3.41
N ALA A 82 -10.35 -3.83 3.78
CA ALA A 82 -9.46 -4.08 4.89
C ALA A 82 -9.22 -2.82 5.73
N TRP A 83 -9.05 -3.03 7.03
CA TRP A 83 -8.66 -2.01 7.98
C TRP A 83 -7.59 -2.54 8.91
N PHE A 84 -6.81 -1.63 9.48
CA PHE A 84 -5.85 -1.97 10.51
C PHE A 84 -5.92 -1.04 11.70
N ARG A 85 -5.53 -1.58 12.85
CA ARG A 85 -5.32 -0.84 14.10
C ARG A 85 -3.89 -1.09 14.55
N VAL A 86 -3.27 -0.08 15.15
CA VAL A 86 -1.89 -0.17 15.61
C VAL A 86 -1.71 0.42 17.01
N GLY A 87 -0.97 -0.30 17.85
CA GLY A 87 -0.59 0.15 19.18
C GLY A 87 0.77 -0.39 19.59
N HIS A 88 1.28 0.06 20.72
CA HIS A 88 2.59 -0.34 21.23
C HIS A 88 2.57 -0.55 22.73
N ASN A 89 3.38 -1.48 23.23
CA ASN A 89 3.66 -1.62 24.65
C ASN A 89 5.18 -1.46 24.87
N VAL A 90 5.56 -0.48 25.69
CA VAL A 90 6.97 -0.18 26.00
C VAL A 90 7.58 -1.24 26.92
N GLU A 91 6.80 -1.77 27.86
CA GLU A 91 7.27 -2.78 28.82
C GLU A 91 7.54 -4.11 28.13
N GLU A 92 6.71 -4.46 27.14
CA GLU A 92 6.87 -5.66 26.32
C GLU A 92 7.81 -5.45 25.12
N ASN A 93 8.24 -4.21 24.86
CA ASN A 93 9.00 -3.80 23.67
C ASN A 93 8.34 -4.31 22.36
N ALA A 94 7.03 -4.10 22.25
CA ALA A 94 6.19 -4.68 21.20
C ALA A 94 5.35 -3.63 20.47
N ILE A 95 5.13 -3.85 19.18
CA ILE A 95 4.11 -3.17 18.37
C ILE A 95 3.06 -4.21 18.00
N TYR A 96 1.81 -3.91 18.29
CA TYR A 96 0.67 -4.74 17.90
C TYR A 96 0.01 -4.14 16.68
N VAL A 97 -0.25 -5.00 15.70
CA VAL A 97 -0.98 -4.65 14.49
C VAL A 97 -2.12 -5.65 14.36
N ALA A 98 -3.35 -5.16 14.43
CA ALA A 98 -4.53 -5.93 14.11
C ALA A 98 -4.98 -5.54 12.70
N VAL A 99 -5.29 -6.52 11.87
CA VAL A 99 -5.83 -6.33 10.52
C VAL A 99 -7.15 -7.07 10.42
N GLU A 100 -8.21 -6.33 10.08
CA GLU A 100 -9.53 -6.86 9.80
C GLU A 100 -9.73 -6.83 8.29
N VAL A 101 -10.09 -7.98 7.71
CA VAL A 101 -10.34 -8.12 6.27
C VAL A 101 -11.74 -8.65 6.07
N ARG A 102 -12.46 -8.07 5.11
CA ARG A 102 -13.70 -8.60 4.55
C ARG A 102 -13.46 -8.92 3.09
N ASP A 103 -13.84 -10.13 2.73
CA ASP A 103 -13.75 -10.72 1.40
C ASP A 103 -14.97 -11.64 1.25
N GLU A 104 -15.50 -11.80 0.04
CA GLU A 104 -16.59 -12.73 -0.26
C GLU A 104 -16.15 -14.19 -0.23
N SER A 105 -14.83 -14.44 -0.27
CA SER A 105 -14.26 -15.77 -0.27
C SER A 105 -13.03 -15.87 0.64
N ILE A 106 -12.60 -17.11 0.89
CA ILE A 106 -11.32 -17.38 1.52
C ILE A 106 -10.60 -18.37 0.59
N VAL A 107 -9.54 -17.90 -0.04
CA VAL A 107 -8.71 -18.64 -0.99
C VAL A 107 -7.41 -19.04 -0.29
N ILE A 108 -7.28 -20.33 0.00
CA ILE A 108 -6.05 -20.90 0.58
C ILE A 108 -5.45 -21.85 -0.46
N ASP A 109 -4.34 -21.44 -1.07
CA ASP A 109 -3.54 -22.28 -1.97
C ASP A 109 -2.15 -22.52 -1.39
N SER A 110 -1.90 -23.74 -0.93
CA SER A 110 -0.58 -24.14 -0.41
C SER A 110 0.38 -24.68 -1.50
N THR A 111 -0.04 -24.68 -2.76
CA THR A 111 0.68 -25.30 -3.88
C THR A 111 1.42 -24.30 -4.76
N ASP A 112 1.07 -23.02 -4.67
CA ASP A 112 1.66 -21.92 -5.45
C ASP A 112 2.20 -20.80 -4.52
N THR A 113 2.68 -19.69 -5.11
CA THR A 113 3.40 -18.62 -4.44
C THR A 113 2.47 -17.59 -3.76
N TRP A 114 3.05 -16.48 -3.29
CA TRP A 114 2.39 -15.48 -2.43
C TRP A 114 1.13 -14.83 -3.02
N ASN A 115 0.97 -14.81 -4.34
CA ASN A 115 -0.09 -14.11 -5.07
C ASN A 115 -1.25 -15.01 -5.53
N SER A 116 -1.27 -16.26 -5.09
CA SER A 116 -2.30 -17.26 -5.45
C SER A 116 -3.31 -17.52 -4.33
N GLN A 117 -3.15 -16.83 -3.19
CA GLN A 117 -3.89 -17.09 -1.96
C GLN A 117 -4.09 -15.79 -1.17
N ASP A 118 -5.05 -15.82 -0.27
CA ASP A 118 -5.30 -14.73 0.65
C ASP A 118 -4.23 -14.67 1.74
N GLY A 119 -3.91 -13.44 2.13
CA GLY A 119 -2.95 -13.20 3.17
C GLY A 119 -2.86 -11.75 3.57
N VAL A 120 -2.19 -11.53 4.70
CA VAL A 120 -1.85 -10.21 5.22
C VAL A 120 -0.35 -10.10 5.26
N GLU A 121 0.18 -8.99 4.73
CA GLU A 121 1.60 -8.68 4.78
C GLU A 121 1.83 -7.35 5.47
N VAL A 122 2.73 -7.35 6.46
CA VAL A 122 3.15 -6.17 7.20
C VAL A 122 4.64 -5.95 6.93
N PHE A 123 4.96 -4.76 6.42
CA PHE A 123 6.33 -4.33 6.21
C PHE A 123 6.71 -3.31 7.28
N ILE A 124 7.79 -3.56 8.01
CA ILE A 124 8.31 -2.71 9.07
C ILE A 124 9.72 -2.27 8.68
N GLU A 125 9.91 -0.96 8.57
CA GLU A 125 11.21 -0.34 8.33
C GLU A 125 11.64 0.43 9.58
N LEU A 126 12.72 0.00 10.22
CA LEU A 126 13.23 0.62 11.45
C LEU A 126 14.51 1.43 11.22
N SER A 127 15.23 1.15 10.14
CA SER A 127 16.57 1.67 9.88
C SER A 127 16.57 2.92 9.00
N HIS A 128 15.40 3.36 8.54
CA HIS A 128 15.27 4.50 7.63
C HIS A 128 16.07 4.30 6.32
N GLY A 129 16.13 3.05 5.84
CA GLY A 129 16.76 2.69 4.56
C GLY A 129 18.22 2.24 4.65
N ASP A 130 18.81 2.21 5.86
CA ASP A 130 20.16 1.69 6.07
C ASP A 130 20.24 0.15 6.04
N LEU A 131 19.11 -0.52 6.29
CA LEU A 131 18.91 -1.96 6.31
C LEU A 131 17.65 -2.34 5.51
N PRO A 132 17.51 -3.61 5.10
CA PRO A 132 16.26 -4.11 4.53
C PRO A 132 15.10 -3.98 5.51
N ASN A 133 13.90 -3.76 4.97
CA ASN A 133 12.68 -3.85 5.74
C ASN A 133 12.43 -5.28 6.23
N THR A 134 11.77 -5.39 7.37
CA THR A 134 11.24 -6.67 7.85
C THR A 134 9.85 -6.87 7.27
N GLN A 135 9.63 -8.00 6.59
CA GLN A 135 8.31 -8.41 6.10
C GLN A 135 7.79 -9.56 6.96
N ILE A 136 6.58 -9.41 7.47
CA ILE A 136 5.83 -10.46 8.16
C ILE A 136 4.63 -10.77 7.28
N ALA A 137 4.47 -12.03 6.88
CA ALA A 137 3.36 -12.47 6.05
C ALA A 137 2.60 -13.59 6.76
N VAL A 138 1.29 -13.42 6.90
CA VAL A 138 0.36 -14.44 7.38
C VAL A 138 -0.47 -14.89 6.19
N ARG A 139 -0.42 -16.18 5.87
CA ARG A 139 -1.15 -16.78 4.73
C ARG A 139 -1.70 -18.14 5.12
N GLY A 140 -2.84 -18.51 4.54
CA GLY A 140 -3.47 -19.81 4.76
C GLY A 140 -3.90 -20.08 6.20
N ILE A 141 -3.82 -21.33 6.65
CA ILE A 141 -4.20 -21.75 8.01
C ILE A 141 -3.13 -21.48 9.08
N ASN A 142 -2.06 -20.76 8.72
CA ASN A 142 -1.02 -20.33 9.67
C ASN A 142 -1.55 -19.21 10.57
N VAL A 143 -2.64 -19.46 11.30
CA VAL A 143 -2.81 -18.88 12.62
C VAL A 143 -1.80 -19.64 13.48
N PRO A 144 -0.73 -19.01 13.99
CA PRO A 144 0.13 -19.69 14.95
C PRO A 144 -0.74 -20.22 16.09
N ASP A 145 -0.52 -21.47 16.50
CA ASP A 145 -1.04 -21.95 17.77
C ASP A 145 -0.35 -21.11 18.86
N PHE A 146 -0.96 -19.99 19.26
CA PHE A 146 -0.48 -19.12 20.33
C PHE A 146 -0.89 -19.66 21.70
#